data_AF-A0A2S6ZKV4-F1
#
_entry.id   AF-A0A2S6ZKV4-F1
#
_cell.length_a   1.000
_cell.length_b   1.000
_cell.length_c   1.000
_cell.angle_alpha   90.00
_cell.angle_beta   90.00
_cell.angle_gamma   90.00
#
_symmetry.space_group_name_H-M   'P 1'
#
loop_
_entity.id
_entity.type
_entity.pdbx_description
1 polymer ?
#
loop_
_entity_poly.entity_id
_entity_poly.type
_entity_poly.pdbx_seq_one_letter_code
_entity_poly.pdbx_strand_id
1 'polypeptide(L)'
;MFKDMIAAGGPGLLIPIVLFALIIYATRGLFDLHGRRSQHRREFLEHWDPKRADDDLWLEVTVRHLYGQPLPAHVIRTALSHPHCSQALMDLSEIWEFYHYDSDTQTVSWAHTRHKRAVRRWLNHRWSLARYFLLACLAMAATYVAANASGLSQWLYAVAAAVLGICAFINLWHCDAEKTAANVGEIWIKRINDSLRLPHATNDLTARETASSAALVEAN
;
A
#
# COMPACT_ATOMS: atom_id res chain seq x y z
N MET A 1 -25.15 -19.62 18.75
CA MET A 1 -25.30 -18.38 17.98
C MET A 1 -25.27 -18.59 16.46
N PHE A 2 -24.15 -18.96 15.83
CA PHE A 2 -24.13 -19.19 14.35
C PHE A 2 -25.05 -20.34 13.89
N LYS A 3 -25.10 -21.44 14.64
CA LYS A 3 -25.99 -22.58 14.35
C LYS A 3 -27.47 -22.20 14.45
N ASP A 4 -27.83 -21.37 15.41
CA ASP A 4 -29.22 -20.94 15.65
C ASP A 4 -29.68 -19.97 14.55
N MET A 5 -28.78 -19.13 14.05
CA MET A 5 -29.05 -18.20 12.95
C MET A 5 -29.24 -18.91 11.60
N ILE A 6 -28.50 -20.00 11.36
CA ILE A 6 -28.64 -20.85 10.16
C ILE A 6 -29.93 -21.67 10.24
N ALA A 7 -30.32 -22.13 11.43
CA ALA A 7 -31.55 -22.88 11.63
C ALA A 7 -32.82 -22.01 11.46
N ALA A 8 -32.77 -20.73 11.87
CA ALA A 8 -33.90 -19.81 11.77
C ALA A 8 -34.15 -19.28 10.33
N GLY A 9 -33.10 -19.09 9.53
CA GLY A 9 -33.19 -18.47 8.20
C GLY A 9 -33.55 -19.40 7.03
N GLY A 10 -33.47 -20.72 7.22
CA GLY A 10 -33.72 -21.71 6.16
C GLY A 10 -32.78 -21.59 4.93
N PRO A 11 -33.05 -22.36 3.85
CA PRO A 11 -32.24 -22.36 2.63
C PRO A 11 -32.12 -20.98 1.95
N GLY A 12 -33.12 -20.11 2.15
CA GLY A 12 -33.17 -18.76 1.57
C GLY A 12 -32.10 -17.80 2.07
N LEU A 13 -31.54 -18.02 3.27
CA LEU A 13 -30.43 -17.23 3.82
C LEU A 13 -29.07 -17.88 3.51
N LEU A 14 -29.05 -19.21 3.42
CA LEU A 14 -27.85 -20.00 3.18
C LEU A 14 -27.29 -19.75 1.77
N ILE A 15 -28.16 -19.65 0.76
CA ILE A 15 -27.76 -19.37 -0.63
C ILE A 15 -26.99 -18.04 -0.75
N PRO A 16 -27.51 -16.87 -0.33
CA PRO A 16 -26.77 -15.61 -0.41
C PRO A 16 -25.50 -15.60 0.45
N ILE A 17 -25.49 -16.26 1.61
CA ILE A 17 -24.27 -16.37 2.45
C ILE A 17 -23.20 -17.20 1.74
N VAL A 18 -23.57 -18.33 1.13
CA VAL A 18 -22.64 -19.17 0.38
C VAL A 18 -22.17 -18.47 -0.89
N LEU A 19 -23.05 -17.76 -1.59
CA LEU A 19 -22.71 -16.96 -2.77
C LEU A 19 -21.78 -15.81 -2.39
N PHE A 20 -21.99 -15.18 -1.24
CA PHE A 20 -21.11 -14.17 -0.66
C PHE A 20 -19.76 -14.74 -0.26
N ALA A 21 -19.74 -15.89 0.41
CA ALA A 21 -18.51 -16.60 0.74
C ALA A 21 -17.75 -17.01 -0.52
N LEU A 22 -18.45 -17.43 -1.58
CA LEU A 22 -17.88 -17.72 -2.89
C LEU A 22 -17.34 -16.46 -3.57
N ILE A 23 -18.03 -15.32 -3.50
CA ILE A 23 -17.52 -14.06 -4.06
C ILE A 23 -16.30 -13.58 -3.28
N ILE A 24 -16.30 -13.66 -1.94
CA ILE A 24 -15.12 -13.37 -1.12
C ILE A 24 -13.99 -14.34 -1.46
N TYR A 25 -14.28 -15.63 -1.60
CA TYR A 25 -13.26 -16.63 -1.91
C TYR A 25 -12.74 -16.50 -3.35
N ALA A 26 -13.60 -16.12 -4.30
CA ALA A 26 -13.24 -15.87 -5.69
C ALA A 26 -12.46 -14.57 -5.83
N THR A 27 -12.86 -13.49 -5.15
CA THR A 27 -12.06 -12.26 -5.09
C THR A 27 -10.75 -12.51 -4.38
N ARG A 28 -10.75 -13.14 -3.21
CA ARG A 28 -9.53 -13.56 -2.51
C ARG A 28 -8.69 -14.48 -3.38
N GLY A 29 -9.26 -15.39 -4.15
CA GLY A 29 -8.55 -16.28 -5.07
C GLY A 29 -7.97 -15.54 -6.28
N LEU A 30 -8.70 -14.57 -6.85
CA LEU A 30 -8.20 -13.65 -7.87
C LEU A 30 -7.06 -12.78 -7.32
N PHE A 31 -7.16 -12.38 -6.05
CA PHE A 31 -6.16 -11.60 -5.35
C PHE A 31 -5.00 -12.46 -4.82
N ASP A 32 -5.19 -13.75 -4.54
CA ASP A 32 -4.14 -14.73 -4.22
C ASP A 32 -3.38 -15.11 -5.49
N LEU A 33 -4.05 -15.08 -6.65
CA LEU A 33 -3.40 -15.09 -7.96
C LEU A 33 -2.55 -13.82 -8.18
N HIS A 34 -3.00 -12.65 -7.70
CA HIS A 34 -2.17 -11.44 -7.55
C HIS A 34 -1.21 -11.49 -6.34
N GLY A 35 -1.36 -12.51 -5.49
CA GLY A 35 -0.76 -12.69 -4.18
C GLY A 35 0.22 -13.86 -4.16
N ARG A 36 0.89 -14.12 -5.29
CA ARG A 36 2.08 -14.99 -5.39
C ARG A 36 3.28 -14.41 -4.63
N ARG A 37 3.07 -13.74 -3.50
CA ARG A 37 4.05 -13.01 -2.69
C ARG A 37 5.22 -13.89 -2.23
N SER A 38 4.97 -15.18 -1.99
CA SER A 38 6.01 -16.16 -1.66
C SER A 38 6.72 -16.74 -2.90
N GLN A 39 6.02 -16.89 -4.02
CA GLN A 39 6.59 -17.32 -5.31
C GLN A 39 7.43 -16.21 -5.94
N HIS A 40 6.95 -14.98 -5.97
CA HIS A 40 7.70 -13.81 -6.42
C HIS A 40 8.92 -13.53 -5.56
N ARG A 41 8.89 -13.81 -4.24
CA ARG A 41 10.10 -13.74 -3.41
C ARG A 41 11.13 -14.79 -3.81
N ARG A 42 10.70 -16.02 -4.13
CA ARG A 42 11.62 -17.09 -4.56
C ARG A 42 12.18 -16.80 -5.95
N GLU A 43 11.31 -16.41 -6.88
CA GLU A 43 11.67 -16.01 -8.25
C GLU A 43 12.59 -14.77 -8.24
N PHE A 44 12.32 -13.79 -7.37
CA PHE A 44 13.19 -12.63 -7.15
C PHE A 44 14.55 -13.05 -6.61
N LEU A 45 14.62 -13.89 -5.57
CA LEU A 45 15.92 -14.36 -5.05
C LEU A 45 16.68 -15.23 -6.06
N GLU A 46 15.98 -15.97 -6.93
CA GLU A 46 16.57 -16.75 -8.02
C GLU A 46 17.14 -15.86 -9.14
N HIS A 47 16.52 -14.70 -9.40
CA HIS A 47 16.94 -13.77 -10.46
C HIS A 47 17.72 -12.55 -9.97
N TRP A 48 17.80 -12.33 -8.66
CA TRP A 48 18.48 -11.19 -8.07
C TRP A 48 19.99 -11.34 -8.22
N ASP A 49 20.56 -10.55 -9.13
CA ASP A 49 22.00 -10.45 -9.31
C ASP A 49 22.51 -9.16 -8.66
N PRO A 50 23.22 -9.22 -7.51
CA PRO A 50 23.76 -8.03 -6.87
C PRO A 50 24.77 -7.27 -7.76
N LYS A 51 25.33 -7.91 -8.80
CA LYS A 51 26.22 -7.25 -9.77
C LYS A 51 25.48 -6.36 -10.77
N ARG A 52 24.16 -6.50 -10.88
CA ARG A 52 23.29 -5.71 -11.76
C ARG A 52 22.46 -4.67 -11.00
N ALA A 53 22.67 -4.52 -9.70
CA ALA A 53 21.97 -3.53 -8.87
C ALA A 53 22.28 -2.06 -9.28
N ASP A 54 23.35 -1.84 -10.05
CA ASP A 54 23.71 -0.53 -10.61
C ASP A 54 22.99 -0.22 -11.94
N ASP A 55 22.29 -1.19 -12.55
CA ASP A 55 21.48 -0.96 -13.75
C ASP A 55 20.08 -0.48 -13.37
N ASP A 56 19.79 0.79 -13.65
CA ASP A 56 18.52 1.46 -13.36
C ASP A 56 17.33 0.73 -13.98
N LEU A 57 17.46 0.31 -15.25
CA LEU A 57 16.37 -0.31 -15.99
C LEU A 57 16.05 -1.70 -15.44
N TRP A 58 17.09 -2.48 -15.14
CA TRP A 58 16.93 -3.80 -14.55
C TRP A 58 16.26 -3.72 -13.16
N LEU A 59 16.65 -2.75 -12.35
CA LEU A 59 16.11 -2.53 -11.02
C LEU A 59 14.62 -2.16 -11.05
N GLU A 60 14.23 -1.23 -11.93
CA GLU A 60 12.83 -0.81 -12.10
C GLU A 60 11.93 -1.96 -12.58
N VAL A 61 12.39 -2.72 -13.58
CA VAL A 61 11.63 -3.86 -14.10
C VAL A 61 11.47 -4.95 -13.03
N THR A 62 12.51 -5.22 -12.26
CA THR A 62 12.49 -6.24 -11.22
C THR A 62 11.55 -5.86 -10.06
N VAL A 63 11.59 -4.61 -9.60
CA VAL A 63 10.68 -4.12 -8.54
C VAL A 63 9.24 -4.04 -9.02
N ARG A 64 9.02 -3.61 -10.27
CA ARG A 64 7.68 -3.65 -10.90
C ARG A 64 7.13 -5.07 -10.98
N HIS A 65 7.98 -6.05 -11.27
CA HIS A 65 7.56 -7.45 -11.29
C HIS A 65 7.19 -7.97 -9.89
N LEU A 66 7.92 -7.54 -8.85
CA LEU A 66 7.72 -8.01 -7.48
C LEU A 66 6.53 -7.35 -6.75
N TYR A 67 6.33 -6.05 -6.97
CA TYR A 67 5.33 -5.24 -6.25
C TYR A 67 4.21 -4.68 -7.15
N GLY A 68 4.30 -4.86 -8.47
CA GLY A 68 3.29 -4.40 -9.43
C GLY A 68 3.32 -2.89 -9.73
N GLN A 69 4.09 -2.11 -8.98
CA GLN A 69 4.14 -0.65 -9.07
C GLN A 69 5.39 -0.16 -9.81
N PRO A 70 5.27 0.86 -10.70
CA PRO A 70 6.42 1.46 -11.37
C PRO A 70 7.14 2.44 -10.41
N LEU A 71 8.09 1.92 -9.63
CA LEU A 71 8.96 2.74 -8.79
C LEU A 71 10.24 3.11 -9.56
N PRO A 72 10.69 4.39 -9.54
CA PRO A 72 11.94 4.80 -10.15
C PRO A 72 13.18 4.22 -9.46
N ALA A 73 14.27 4.02 -10.21
CA ALA A 73 15.50 3.39 -9.72
C ALA A 73 16.11 4.08 -8.48
N HIS A 74 16.16 5.42 -8.47
CA HIS A 74 16.73 6.17 -7.34
C HIS A 74 15.90 5.98 -6.05
N VAL A 75 14.57 5.90 -6.13
CA VAL A 75 13.70 5.63 -4.98
C VAL A 75 13.95 4.23 -4.42
N ILE A 76 14.09 3.25 -5.32
CA ILE A 76 14.38 1.86 -4.95
C ILE A 76 15.74 1.79 -4.23
N ARG A 77 16.77 2.47 -4.74
CA ARG A 77 18.09 2.51 -4.07
C ARG A 77 18.02 3.13 -2.67
N THR A 78 17.25 4.21 -2.52
CA THR A 78 17.01 4.83 -1.21
C THR A 78 16.25 3.89 -0.26
N ALA A 79 15.42 2.97 -0.77
CA ALA A 79 14.78 1.94 0.02
C ALA A 79 15.70 0.76 0.36
N LEU A 80 16.56 0.36 -0.58
CA LEU A 80 17.53 -0.73 -0.41
C LEU A 80 18.64 -0.39 0.59
N SER A 81 18.98 0.90 0.75
CA SER A 81 19.94 1.36 1.76
C SER A 81 19.42 1.26 3.21
N HIS A 82 18.15 0.91 3.42
CA HIS A 82 17.57 0.76 4.74
C HIS A 82 17.88 -0.62 5.36
N PRO A 83 18.11 -0.74 6.70
CA PRO A 83 18.41 -2.02 7.36
C PRO A 83 17.35 -3.10 7.15
N HIS A 84 16.12 -2.70 6.86
CA HIS A 84 15.00 -3.58 6.52
C HIS A 84 14.49 -3.26 5.11
N CYS A 85 15.35 -3.46 4.10
CA CYS A 85 15.10 -3.11 2.70
C CYS A 85 13.79 -3.71 2.13
N SER A 86 13.43 -4.93 2.50
CA SER A 86 12.20 -5.58 2.03
C SER A 86 10.93 -4.94 2.59
N GLN A 87 10.94 -4.59 3.88
CA GLN A 87 9.82 -3.89 4.52
C GLN A 87 9.72 -2.46 4.00
N ALA A 88 10.86 -1.79 3.81
CA ALA A 88 10.94 -0.46 3.24
C ALA A 88 10.33 -0.39 1.83
N LEU A 89 10.68 -1.33 0.96
CA LEU A 89 10.11 -1.42 -0.40
C LEU A 89 8.61 -1.74 -0.37
N MET A 90 8.18 -2.60 0.55
CA MET A 90 6.77 -2.93 0.72
C MET A 90 5.96 -1.69 1.14
N ASP A 91 6.36 -1.03 2.23
CA ASP A 91 5.69 0.18 2.72
C ASP A 91 5.66 1.26 1.64
N LEU A 92 6.74 1.41 0.89
CA LEU A 92 6.88 2.40 -0.18
C LEU A 92 5.99 2.08 -1.39
N SER A 93 5.89 0.80 -1.78
CA SER A 93 4.99 0.37 -2.85
C SER A 93 3.51 0.56 -2.51
N GLU A 94 3.14 0.39 -1.23
CA GLU A 94 1.77 0.55 -0.74
C GLU A 94 1.33 2.02 -0.74
N ILE A 95 2.26 2.93 -0.47
CA ILE A 95 1.97 4.38 -0.42
C ILE A 95 2.26 5.12 -1.72
N TRP A 96 2.88 4.45 -2.72
CA TRP A 96 3.34 5.07 -3.97
C TRP A 96 2.22 5.75 -4.76
N GLU A 97 1.00 5.18 -4.74
CA GLU A 97 -0.18 5.75 -5.40
C GLU A 97 -0.55 7.14 -4.87
N PHE A 98 -0.18 7.46 -3.63
CA PHE A 98 -0.45 8.78 -3.03
C PHE A 98 0.61 9.83 -3.37
N TYR A 99 1.68 9.44 -4.05
CA TYR A 99 2.79 10.30 -4.40
C TYR A 99 2.74 10.77 -5.86
N HIS A 100 3.23 11.98 -6.05
CA HIS A 100 3.55 12.51 -7.35
C HIS A 100 5.07 12.60 -7.45
N TYR A 101 5.60 11.89 -8.43
CA TYR A 101 7.01 11.89 -8.77
C TYR A 101 7.24 12.88 -9.92
N ASP A 102 8.15 13.83 -9.72
CA ASP A 102 8.61 14.74 -10.75
C ASP A 102 9.90 14.18 -11.36
N SER A 103 9.87 13.83 -12.65
CA SER A 103 11.02 13.25 -13.36
C SER A 103 12.16 14.25 -13.54
N ASP A 104 11.85 15.54 -13.63
CA ASP A 104 12.82 16.58 -13.98
C ASP A 104 13.65 16.99 -12.76
N THR A 105 13.01 17.06 -11.59
CA THR A 105 13.67 17.39 -10.32
C THR A 105 14.05 16.15 -9.50
N GLN A 106 13.59 14.97 -9.94
CA GLN A 106 13.66 13.70 -9.20
C GLN A 106 13.02 13.76 -7.81
N THR A 107 12.23 14.78 -7.50
CA THR A 107 11.64 14.94 -6.17
C THR A 107 10.29 14.23 -6.05
N VAL A 108 10.02 13.73 -4.83
CA VAL A 108 8.72 13.13 -4.49
C VAL A 108 7.92 14.12 -3.66
N SER A 109 6.66 14.30 -4.03
CA SER A 109 5.71 15.13 -3.26
C SER A 109 4.35 14.43 -3.13
N TRP A 110 3.52 14.87 -2.19
CA TRP A 110 2.16 14.38 -2.09
C TRP A 110 1.35 14.79 -3.32
N ALA A 111 0.76 13.82 -4.04
CA ALA A 111 -0.04 14.09 -5.23
C ALA A 111 -1.27 14.96 -4.93
N HIS A 112 -1.92 14.71 -3.79
CA HIS A 112 -3.12 15.46 -3.40
C HIS A 112 -2.86 16.39 -2.21
N THR A 113 -3.37 17.62 -2.31
CA THR A 113 -3.33 18.63 -1.24
C THR A 113 -4.00 18.17 0.07
N ARG A 114 -4.86 17.15 0.00
CA ARG A 114 -5.50 16.52 1.17
C ARG A 114 -4.52 15.77 2.08
N HIS A 115 -3.42 15.24 1.53
CA HIS A 115 -2.42 14.50 2.31
C HIS A 115 -1.25 15.36 2.81
N LYS A 116 -1.15 16.63 2.37
CA LYS A 116 -0.10 17.57 2.80
C LYS A 116 -0.12 17.88 4.30
N ARG A 117 -1.28 17.80 4.97
CA ARG A 117 -1.39 18.08 6.42
C ARG A 117 -1.53 16.78 7.21
N ALA A 118 -0.64 16.56 8.19
CA ALA A 118 -0.65 15.38 9.06
C ALA A 118 -1.99 15.20 9.80
N VAL A 119 -2.58 16.28 10.30
CA VAL A 119 -3.89 16.27 10.99
C VAL A 119 -5.01 15.79 10.06
N ARG A 120 -4.96 16.17 8.78
CA ARG A 120 -5.97 15.78 7.79
C ARG A 120 -5.82 14.32 7.36
N ARG A 121 -4.58 13.81 7.28
CA ARG A 121 -4.30 12.37 7.08
C ARG A 121 -4.88 11.52 8.22
N TRP A 122 -4.62 11.94 9.46
CA TRP A 122 -5.15 11.27 10.64
C TRP A 122 -6.69 11.33 10.73
N LEU A 123 -7.29 12.47 10.37
CA LEU A 123 -8.75 12.61 10.34
C LEU A 123 -9.38 11.76 9.23
N ASN A 124 -8.77 11.69 8.05
CA ASN A 124 -9.22 10.82 6.96
C ASN A 124 -9.18 9.34 7.36
N HIS A 125 -8.07 8.89 7.98
CA HIS A 125 -7.95 7.54 8.51
C HIS A 125 -9.04 7.23 9.54
N ARG A 126 -9.28 8.14 10.51
CA ARG A 126 -10.36 7.99 11.49
C ARG A 126 -11.74 7.97 10.85
N TRP A 127 -11.95 8.76 9.80
CA TRP A 127 -13.21 8.79 9.06
C TRP A 127 -13.43 7.51 8.24
N SER A 128 -12.37 6.95 7.66
CA SER A 128 -12.40 5.64 6.98
C SER A 128 -12.74 4.52 7.96
N LEU A 129 -12.11 4.51 9.15
CA LEU A 129 -12.47 3.60 10.25
C LEU A 129 -13.92 3.76 10.70
N ALA A 130 -14.39 5.00 10.89
CA ALA A 130 -15.76 5.27 11.28
C ALA A 130 -16.76 4.76 10.23
N ARG A 131 -16.47 4.98 8.93
CA ARG A 131 -17.27 4.44 7.82
C ARG A 131 -17.28 2.92 7.80
N TYR A 132 -16.13 2.28 8.00
CA TYR A 132 -16.03 0.83 8.12
C TYR A 132 -16.94 0.30 9.23
N PHE A 133 -16.84 0.85 10.45
CA PHE A 133 -17.68 0.42 11.57
C PHE A 133 -19.16 0.67 11.31
N LEU A 134 -19.52 1.80 10.73
CA LEU A 134 -20.91 2.13 10.40
C LEU A 134 -21.48 1.14 9.37
N LEU A 135 -20.73 0.84 8.31
CA LEU A 135 -21.11 -0.13 7.29
C LEU A 135 -21.18 -1.56 7.84
N ALA A 136 -20.24 -1.95 8.71
CA ALA A 136 -20.25 -3.26 9.36
C ALA A 136 -21.47 -3.42 10.30
N CYS A 137 -21.79 -2.39 11.09
CA CYS A 137 -22.99 -2.38 11.93
C CYS A 137 -24.27 -2.45 11.09
N LEU A 138 -24.34 -1.71 9.98
CA LEU A 138 -25.47 -1.79 9.03
C LEU A 138 -25.58 -3.17 8.38
N ALA A 139 -24.47 -3.78 7.98
CA ALA A 139 -24.45 -5.14 7.43
C ALA A 139 -24.96 -6.16 8.46
N MET A 140 -24.55 -6.01 9.73
CA MET A 140 -24.99 -6.87 10.82
C MET A 140 -26.50 -6.69 11.11
N ALA A 141 -26.99 -5.45 11.13
CA ALA A 141 -28.41 -5.15 11.27
C ALA A 141 -29.23 -5.72 10.10
N ALA A 142 -28.77 -5.55 8.87
CA ALA A 142 -29.41 -6.10 7.68
C ALA A 142 -29.45 -7.64 7.71
N THR A 143 -28.38 -8.29 8.18
CA THR A 143 -28.34 -9.75 8.37
C THR A 143 -29.34 -10.20 9.43
N TYR A 144 -29.43 -9.46 10.54
CA TYR A 144 -30.41 -9.75 11.59
C TYR A 144 -31.86 -9.60 11.10
N VAL A 145 -32.15 -8.55 10.34
CA VAL A 145 -33.48 -8.36 9.73
C VAL A 145 -33.77 -9.45 8.71
N ALA A 146 -32.78 -9.83 7.87
CA ALA A 146 -32.92 -10.95 6.93
C ALA A 146 -33.24 -12.27 7.64
N ALA A 147 -32.67 -12.51 8.84
CA ALA A 147 -32.92 -13.73 9.62
C ALA A 147 -34.33 -13.81 10.22
N ASN A 148 -35.01 -12.66 10.38
CA ASN A 148 -36.37 -12.59 10.92
C ASN A 148 -37.43 -12.34 9.83
N ALA A 149 -37.00 -12.07 8.59
CA ALA A 149 -37.86 -11.87 7.44
C ALA A 149 -38.11 -13.19 6.69
N SER A 150 -39.16 -13.23 5.89
CA SER A 150 -39.46 -14.38 5.01
C SER A 150 -39.81 -13.92 3.60
N GLY A 151 -39.57 -14.79 2.61
CA GLY A 151 -39.89 -14.51 1.22
C GLY A 151 -38.95 -13.48 0.57
N LEU A 152 -39.50 -12.57 -0.24
CA LEU A 152 -38.71 -11.64 -1.06
C LEU A 152 -37.93 -10.61 -0.23
N SER A 153 -38.48 -10.19 0.91
CA SER A 153 -37.81 -9.25 1.83
C SER A 153 -36.54 -9.84 2.43
N GLN A 154 -36.56 -11.12 2.82
CA GLN A 154 -35.37 -11.85 3.28
C GLN A 154 -34.24 -11.78 2.24
N TRP A 155 -34.57 -11.97 0.96
CA TRP A 155 -33.60 -11.91 -0.13
C TRP A 155 -33.02 -10.50 -0.32
N LEU A 156 -33.86 -9.47 -0.30
CA LEU A 156 -33.42 -8.07 -0.41
C LEU A 156 -32.46 -7.68 0.73
N TYR A 157 -32.80 -8.04 1.97
CA TYR A 157 -31.94 -7.73 3.13
C TYR A 157 -30.65 -8.54 3.12
N ALA A 158 -30.66 -9.79 2.65
CA ALA A 158 -29.45 -10.59 2.50
C ALA A 158 -28.48 -10.01 1.45
N VAL A 159 -29.00 -9.58 0.29
CA VAL A 159 -28.19 -8.91 -0.75
C VAL A 159 -27.65 -7.57 -0.23
N ALA A 160 -28.48 -6.79 0.46
CA ALA A 160 -28.05 -5.53 1.07
C ALA A 160 -26.93 -5.75 2.09
N ALA A 161 -27.05 -6.76 2.96
CA ALA A 161 -26.01 -7.12 3.93
C ALA A 161 -24.70 -7.51 3.24
N ALA A 162 -24.76 -8.28 2.16
CA ALA A 162 -23.59 -8.65 1.35
C ALA A 162 -22.90 -7.42 0.74
N VAL A 163 -23.65 -6.54 0.07
CA VAL A 163 -23.10 -5.32 -0.54
C VAL A 163 -22.46 -4.42 0.52
N LEU A 164 -23.12 -4.23 1.66
CA LEU A 164 -22.58 -3.45 2.78
C LEU A 164 -21.31 -4.08 3.35
N GLY A 165 -21.25 -5.41 3.45
CA GLY A 165 -20.06 -6.16 3.85
C GLY A 165 -18.87 -5.96 2.91
N ILE A 166 -19.09 -6.03 1.59
CA ILE A 166 -18.05 -5.75 0.57
C ILE A 166 -17.57 -4.30 0.69
N CYS A 167 -18.49 -3.34 0.78
CA CYS A 167 -18.14 -1.93 0.95
C CYS A 167 -17.33 -1.70 2.23
N ALA A 168 -17.69 -2.35 3.35
CA ALA A 168 -16.90 -2.29 4.58
C ALA A 168 -15.49 -2.83 4.35
N PHE A 169 -15.36 -3.99 3.71
CA PHE A 169 -14.05 -4.59 3.42
C PHE A 169 -13.15 -3.70 2.55
N ILE A 170 -13.70 -3.09 1.49
CA ILE A 170 -12.95 -2.15 0.63
C ILE A 170 -12.49 -0.92 1.41
N ASN A 171 -13.33 -0.39 2.31
CA ASN A 171 -12.95 0.74 3.17
C ASN A 171 -11.85 0.34 4.15
N LEU A 172 -11.92 -0.86 4.74
CA LEU A 172 -10.87 -1.37 5.63
C LEU A 172 -9.53 -1.48 4.89
N TRP A 173 -9.54 -1.95 3.65
CA TRP A 173 -8.33 -2.03 2.82
C TRP A 173 -7.71 -0.65 2.55
N HIS A 174 -8.53 0.32 2.14
CA HIS A 174 -8.04 1.70 1.96
C HIS A 174 -7.52 2.31 3.26
N CYS A 175 -8.10 1.91 4.40
CA CYS A 175 -7.70 2.39 5.72
C CYS A 175 -6.27 1.95 6.09
N ASP A 176 -5.84 0.75 5.70
CA ASP A 176 -4.48 0.27 5.94
C ASP A 176 -3.47 1.08 5.11
N ALA A 177 -3.73 1.30 3.82
CA ALA A 177 -2.89 2.13 2.98
C ALA A 177 -2.81 3.60 3.48
N GLU A 178 -3.93 4.16 3.94
CA GLU A 178 -3.96 5.49 4.56
C GLU A 178 -3.19 5.56 5.89
N LYS A 179 -3.20 4.47 6.68
CA LYS A 179 -2.45 4.36 7.93
C LYS A 179 -0.94 4.31 7.68
N THR A 180 -0.52 3.50 6.71
CA THR A 180 0.88 3.42 6.27
C THR A 180 1.34 4.79 5.77
N ALA A 181 0.54 5.47 4.93
CA ALA A 181 0.81 6.82 4.46
C ALA A 181 0.86 7.89 5.59
N ALA A 182 0.07 7.74 6.64
CA ALA A 182 0.10 8.63 7.80
C ALA A 182 1.39 8.46 8.64
N ASN A 183 1.83 7.22 8.84
CA ASN A 183 2.95 6.89 9.73
C ASN A 183 4.32 7.09 9.06
N VAL A 184 4.51 6.52 7.87
CA VAL A 184 5.83 6.50 7.22
C VAL A 184 5.92 7.44 6.02
N GLY A 185 4.79 7.95 5.53
CA GLY A 185 4.78 8.65 4.24
C GLY A 185 5.52 9.98 4.23
N GLU A 186 5.59 10.71 5.35
CA GLU A 186 6.38 11.95 5.40
C GLU A 186 7.87 11.68 5.55
N ILE A 187 8.22 10.59 6.24
CA ILE A 187 9.61 10.15 6.43
C ILE A 187 10.21 9.74 5.09
N TRP A 188 9.45 9.02 4.26
CA TRP A 188 9.88 8.62 2.92
C TRP A 188 10.10 9.81 1.99
N ILE A 189 9.17 10.77 1.95
CA ILE A 189 9.34 11.99 1.14
C ILE A 189 10.62 12.74 1.54
N LYS A 190 10.83 12.97 2.84
CA LYS A 190 12.04 13.64 3.33
C LYS A 190 13.29 12.87 2.95
N ARG A 191 13.31 11.56 3.20
CA ARG A 191 14.48 10.71 2.91
C ARG A 191 14.83 10.68 1.42
N ILE A 192 13.84 10.53 0.54
CA ILE A 192 14.08 10.51 -0.91
C ILE A 192 14.64 11.87 -1.35
N ASN A 193 14.01 12.98 -0.92
CA ASN A 193 14.47 14.31 -1.29
C ASN A 193 15.83 14.68 -0.68
N ASP A 194 16.15 14.20 0.52
CA ASP A 194 17.45 14.41 1.16
C ASP A 194 18.55 13.56 0.49
N SER A 195 18.23 12.35 0.04
CA SER A 195 19.16 11.48 -0.70
C SER A 195 19.62 12.08 -2.04
N LEU A 196 18.87 13.05 -2.58
CA LEU A 196 19.25 13.81 -3.78
C LEU A 196 20.11 15.04 -3.46
N ARG A 197 20.10 15.53 -2.22
CA ARG A 197 20.93 16.66 -1.77
C ARG A 197 22.33 16.22 -1.33
N LEU A 198 22.45 15.02 -0.77
CA LEU A 198 23.71 14.44 -0.29
C LEU A 198 24.79 14.18 -1.36
N PRO A 199 24.51 13.84 -2.63
CA PRO A 199 25.54 13.61 -3.65
C PRO A 199 26.33 14.86 -4.01
N HIS A 200 25.79 16.07 -3.77
CA HIS A 200 26.49 17.33 -4.04
C HIS A 200 27.38 17.80 -2.88
N ALA A 201 27.08 17.43 -1.63
CA ALA A 201 27.90 17.84 -0.49
C ALA A 201 29.27 17.14 -0.45
N THR A 202 29.39 15.93 -1.01
CA THR A 202 30.66 15.18 -1.06
C THR A 202 31.60 15.67 -2.17
N ASN A 203 31.03 16.19 -3.27
CA ASN A 203 31.81 16.75 -4.37
C ASN A 203 32.37 18.14 -4.05
N ASP A 204 31.67 18.95 -3.23
CA ASP A 204 32.18 20.25 -2.80
C ASP A 204 33.32 20.14 -1.79
N LEU A 205 33.35 19.10 -0.95
CA LEU A 205 34.44 18.88 0.00
C LEU A 205 35.72 18.40 -0.70
N THR A 206 35.60 17.49 -1.67
CA THR A 206 36.74 16.99 -2.46
C THR A 206 37.32 18.03 -3.41
N ALA A 207 36.49 18.89 -4.01
CA ALA A 207 36.97 20.02 -4.83
C ALA A 207 37.72 21.08 -3.99
N ARG A 208 37.27 21.33 -2.75
CA ARG A 208 37.95 22.28 -1.85
C ARG A 208 39.24 21.74 -1.28
N GLU A 209 39.32 20.43 -0.98
CA GLU A 209 40.55 19.78 -0.52
C GLU A 209 41.61 19.71 -1.62
N THR A 210 41.21 19.40 -2.86
CA THR A 210 42.13 19.38 -4.01
C THR A 210 42.62 20.78 -4.38
N ALA A 211 41.77 21.80 -4.33
CA ALA A 211 42.18 23.19 -4.55
C ALA A 211 43.10 23.73 -3.43
N SER A 212 42.84 23.35 -2.18
CA SER A 212 43.69 23.72 -1.03
C SER A 212 45.06 23.03 -1.10
N SER A 213 45.10 21.75 -1.50
CA SER A 213 46.37 21.02 -1.65
C SER A 213 47.19 21.49 -2.85
N ALA A 214 46.56 21.93 -3.93
CA ALA A 214 47.28 22.48 -5.10
C ALA A 214 47.92 23.85 -4.78
N ALA A 215 47.20 24.72 -4.05
CA ALA A 215 47.72 26.03 -3.65
C ALA A 215 48.89 25.95 -2.67
N LEU A 216 49.00 24.86 -1.90
CA LEU A 216 50.09 24.64 -0.94
C LEU A 216 51.36 24.07 -1.60
N VAL A 217 51.26 23.49 -2.80
CA VAL A 217 52.40 22.96 -3.57
C VAL A 217 53.07 24.04 -4.43
N GLU A 218 52.34 25.08 -4.86
CA GLU A 218 52.93 26.22 -5.60
C GLU A 218 53.64 27.24 -4.70
N ALA A 219 53.51 27.13 -3.38
CA ALA A 219 54.07 28.07 -2.40
C ALA A 219 55.41 27.63 -1.77
N ASN A 220 55.98 26.50 -2.20
CA ASN A 220 57.30 25.97 -1.81
C ASN A 220 58.22 25.86 -3.02
#